data_AF-A0A5C8VEE2-F1
#
_entry.id   AF-A0A5C8VEE2-F1
#
_cell.length_a   1.000
_cell.length_b   1.000
_cell.length_c   1.000
_cell.angle_alpha   90.00
_cell.angle_beta   90.00
_cell.angle_gamma   90.00
#
_symmetry.space_group_name_H-M   'P 1'
#
loop_
_entity.id
_entity.type
_entity.pdbx_description
1 polymer ?
#
loop_
_entity_poly.entity_id
_entity_poly.type
_entity_poly.pdbx_seq_one_letter_code
_entity_poly.pdbx_strand_id
1 'polypeptide(L)'
;MQTPNFEIPTEMRDFAEKSVDQARNAVGTLMSNAMKAAEQAQVSGQTFQSTMTAAVSKGFEHAQNNANATFDFAQKLARTKDLREAFELQSEFVRSQFAALQAQAKDFGALAQQNVAR
;
A
#
# COMPACT_ATOMS: atom_id res chain seq x y z
N MET A 1 39.11 -14.39 11.84
CA MET A 1 38.84 -13.73 10.55
C MET A 1 37.62 -12.85 10.75
N GLN A 2 37.76 -11.53 10.67
CA GLN A 2 36.61 -10.62 10.73
C GLN A 2 35.91 -10.73 9.38
N THR A 3 34.67 -11.22 9.35
CA THR A 3 33.82 -11.11 8.16
C THR A 3 33.71 -9.63 7.81
N PRO A 4 34.02 -9.20 6.58
CA PRO A 4 33.79 -7.82 6.17
C PRO A 4 32.32 -7.51 6.44
N ASN A 5 32.03 -6.47 7.24
CA ASN A 5 30.67 -5.98 7.37
C ASN A 5 30.25 -5.49 5.98
N PHE A 6 29.34 -6.22 5.36
CA PHE A 6 28.75 -5.82 4.09
C PHE A 6 27.81 -4.65 4.35
N GLU A 7 28.23 -3.45 3.97
CA GLU A 7 27.44 -2.23 4.04
C GLU A 7 27.03 -1.81 2.63
N ILE A 8 25.78 -1.37 2.47
CA ILE A 8 25.28 -0.86 1.19
C ILE A 8 25.91 0.53 0.95
N PRO A 9 26.51 0.81 -0.22
CA PRO A 9 27.09 2.12 -0.51
C PRO A 9 26.09 3.28 -0.43
N THR A 10 26.53 4.46 0.00
CA THR A 10 25.65 5.63 0.20
C THR A 10 25.00 6.09 -1.09
N GLU A 11 25.72 6.11 -2.20
CA GLU A 11 25.20 6.53 -3.50
C GLU A 11 24.05 5.63 -3.98
N MET A 12 24.13 4.32 -3.67
CA MET A 12 23.06 3.38 -3.98
C MET A 12 21.81 3.63 -3.13
N ARG A 13 21.99 3.96 -1.85
CA ARG A 13 20.87 4.30 -0.95
C ARG A 13 20.20 5.60 -1.38
N ASP A 14 20.98 6.64 -1.68
CA ASP A 14 20.47 7.92 -2.16
C ASP A 14 19.72 7.79 -3.49
N PHE A 15 20.24 6.97 -4.40
CA PHE A 15 19.56 6.65 -5.66
C PHE A 15 18.24 5.90 -5.40
N ALA A 16 18.27 4.86 -4.58
CA ALA A 16 17.08 4.08 -4.24
C ALA A 16 16.02 4.94 -3.54
N GLU A 17 16.40 5.80 -2.61
CA GLU A 17 15.49 6.73 -1.92
C GLU A 17 14.82 7.67 -2.92
N LYS A 18 15.59 8.31 -3.81
CA LYS A 18 15.05 9.16 -4.87
C LYS A 18 14.10 8.40 -5.80
N SER A 19 14.46 7.16 -6.18
CA SER A 19 13.60 6.32 -7.03
C SER A 19 12.29 5.95 -6.34
N VAL A 20 12.33 5.60 -5.05
CA VAL A 20 11.13 5.29 -4.26
C VAL A 20 10.22 6.52 -4.15
N ASP A 21 10.78 7.70 -3.86
CA ASP A 21 10.02 8.94 -3.78
C ASP A 21 9.36 9.31 -5.13
N GLN A 22 10.10 9.17 -6.24
CA GLN A 22 9.56 9.41 -7.57
C GLN A 22 8.42 8.43 -7.91
N ALA A 23 8.61 7.15 -7.61
CA ALA A 23 7.58 6.14 -7.83
C ALA A 23 6.33 6.39 -6.97
N ARG A 24 6.51 6.78 -5.69
CA ARG A 24 5.41 7.13 -4.78
C ARG A 24 4.58 8.29 -5.35
N ASN A 25 5.25 9.33 -5.83
CA ASN A 25 4.58 10.50 -6.43
C ASN A 25 3.84 10.14 -7.72
N ALA A 26 4.45 9.33 -8.59
CA ALA A 26 3.83 8.89 -9.84
C ALA A 26 2.57 8.04 -9.59
N VAL A 27 2.66 7.06 -8.69
CA VAL A 27 1.52 6.21 -8.32
C VAL A 27 0.42 7.05 -7.63
N GLY A 28 0.78 7.94 -6.71
CA GLY A 28 -0.18 8.82 -6.06
C GLY A 28 -0.94 9.72 -7.06
N THR A 29 -0.24 10.24 -8.06
CA THR A 29 -0.85 11.03 -9.14
C THR A 29 -1.80 10.19 -9.98
N LEU A 30 -1.38 8.98 -10.37
CA LEU A 30 -2.21 8.05 -11.13
C LEU A 30 -3.50 7.69 -10.37
N MET A 31 -3.38 7.35 -9.09
CA MET A 31 -4.54 7.01 -8.25
C MET A 31 -5.48 8.20 -8.09
N SER A 32 -4.96 9.40 -7.87
CA SER A 32 -5.77 10.62 -7.80
C SER A 32 -6.56 10.86 -9.10
N ASN A 33 -5.90 10.69 -10.24
CA ASN A 33 -6.54 10.85 -11.54
C ASN A 33 -7.62 9.77 -11.79
N ALA A 34 -7.37 8.54 -11.38
CA ALA A 34 -8.34 7.45 -11.47
C ALA A 34 -9.58 7.70 -10.61
N MET A 35 -9.40 8.18 -9.38
CA MET A 35 -10.52 8.56 -8.49
C MET A 35 -11.36 9.68 -9.10
N LYS A 36 -10.73 10.74 -9.60
CA LYS A 36 -11.43 11.84 -10.29
C LYS A 36 -12.22 11.37 -11.51
N ALA A 37 -11.66 10.47 -12.31
CA ALA A 37 -12.35 9.91 -13.47
C ALA A 37 -13.58 9.07 -13.05
N ALA A 38 -13.46 8.28 -11.98
CA ALA A 38 -14.57 7.51 -11.43
C ALA A 38 -15.69 8.44 -10.91
N GLU A 39 -15.35 9.50 -10.19
CA GLU A 39 -16.30 10.52 -9.72
C GLU A 39 -17.01 11.21 -10.88
N GLN A 40 -16.28 11.61 -11.93
CA GLN A 40 -16.87 12.23 -13.12
C GLN A 40 -17.83 11.30 -13.87
N ALA A 41 -17.48 10.02 -14.01
CA ALA A 41 -18.35 9.01 -14.61
C ALA A 41 -19.66 8.84 -13.81
N GLN A 42 -19.57 8.92 -12.48
CA GLN A 42 -20.72 8.84 -11.58
C GLN A 42 -21.65 10.07 -11.69
N VAL A 43 -21.09 11.27 -11.85
CA VAL A 43 -21.83 12.53 -12.06
C VAL A 43 -22.53 12.57 -13.42
N SER A 44 -21.99 11.87 -14.43
CA SER A 44 -22.47 11.89 -15.83
C SER A 44 -23.78 11.12 -16.09
N GLY A 45 -24.49 10.69 -15.04
CA GLY A 45 -25.84 10.11 -15.15
C GLY A 45 -25.90 8.59 -15.35
N GLN A 46 -24.77 7.87 -15.37
CA GLN A 46 -24.77 6.41 -15.22
C GLN A 46 -24.96 6.08 -13.74
N THR A 47 -26.20 5.76 -13.35
CA THR A 47 -26.53 5.35 -11.98
C THR A 47 -25.84 4.02 -11.66
N PHE A 48 -24.58 4.07 -11.23
CA PHE A 48 -23.97 2.93 -10.56
C PHE A 48 -24.80 2.68 -9.30
N GLN A 49 -25.40 1.50 -9.19
CA GLN A 49 -26.14 1.07 -8.00
C GLN A 49 -25.31 1.43 -6.75
N SER A 50 -25.92 1.95 -5.69
CA SER A 50 -25.19 2.43 -4.50
C SER A 50 -24.19 1.41 -3.94
N THR A 51 -24.53 0.12 -4.01
CA THR A 51 -23.65 -1.01 -3.66
C THR A 51 -22.39 -1.08 -4.52
N MET A 52 -22.49 -0.82 -5.82
CA MET A 52 -21.36 -0.89 -6.75
C MET A 52 -20.42 0.31 -6.58
N THR A 53 -20.97 1.50 -6.28
CA THR A 53 -20.19 2.67 -5.88
C THR A 53 -19.40 2.40 -4.60
N ALA A 54 -20.06 1.86 -3.57
CA ALA A 54 -19.42 1.55 -2.29
C ALA A 54 -18.31 0.50 -2.45
N ALA A 55 -18.51 -0.51 -3.31
CA ALA A 55 -17.50 -1.53 -3.60
C ALA A 55 -16.27 -0.93 -4.31
N VAL A 56 -16.48 -0.04 -5.29
CA VAL A 56 -15.40 0.66 -6.00
C VAL A 56 -14.61 1.55 -5.04
N SER A 57 -15.30 2.35 -4.22
CA SER A 57 -14.66 3.23 -3.22
C SER A 57 -13.81 2.43 -2.23
N LYS A 58 -14.35 1.33 -1.68
CA LYS A 58 -13.60 0.45 -0.78
C LYS A 58 -12.41 -0.23 -1.47
N GLY A 59 -12.54 -0.57 -2.75
CA GLY A 59 -11.44 -1.07 -3.56
C GLY A 59 -10.30 -0.06 -3.72
N PHE A 60 -10.63 1.22 -3.99
CA PHE A 60 -9.64 2.30 -4.03
C PHE A 60 -8.96 2.52 -2.68
N GLU A 61 -9.72 2.49 -1.58
CA GLU A 61 -9.17 2.62 -0.23
C GLU A 61 -8.16 1.51 0.08
N HIS A 62 -8.49 0.25 -0.25
CA HIS A 62 -7.56 -0.87 -0.10
C HIS A 62 -6.30 -0.70 -0.96
N ALA A 63 -6.45 -0.29 -2.22
CA ALA A 63 -5.31 -0.03 -3.09
C ALA A 63 -4.41 1.08 -2.51
N GLN A 64 -4.99 2.14 -1.97
CA GLN A 64 -4.25 3.27 -1.39
C GLN A 64 -3.47 2.84 -0.15
N ASN A 65 -4.12 2.10 0.74
CA ASN A 65 -3.50 1.59 1.97
C ASN A 65 -2.37 0.62 1.65
N ASN A 66 -2.57 -0.30 0.70
CA ASN A 66 -1.55 -1.24 0.27
C ASN A 66 -0.35 -0.55 -0.40
N ALA A 67 -0.62 0.44 -1.27
CA ALA A 67 0.42 1.23 -1.90
C ALA A 67 1.25 1.98 -0.85
N ASN A 68 0.60 2.66 0.09
CA ASN A 68 1.26 3.38 1.17
C ASN A 68 2.16 2.44 2.01
N ALA A 69 1.63 1.30 2.46
CA ALA A 69 2.40 0.33 3.23
C ALA A 69 3.63 -0.20 2.45
N THR A 70 3.47 -0.43 1.16
CA THR A 70 4.57 -0.90 0.29
C THR A 70 5.64 0.18 0.10
N PHE A 71 5.23 1.43 -0.13
CA PHE A 71 6.18 2.54 -0.26
C PHE A 71 6.91 2.85 1.04
N ASP A 72 6.22 2.80 2.19
CA ASP A 72 6.86 3.02 3.48
C ASP A 72 7.90 1.92 3.78
N PHE A 73 7.60 0.66 3.43
CA PHE A 73 8.57 -0.43 3.51
C PHE A 73 9.76 -0.20 2.56
N ALA A 74 9.51 0.10 1.29
CA ALA A 74 10.55 0.34 0.30
C ALA A 74 11.46 1.53 0.69
N GLN A 75 10.89 2.58 1.30
CA GLN A 75 11.63 3.75 1.76
C GLN A 75 12.53 3.42 2.96
N LYS A 76 12.02 2.64 3.92
CA LYS A 76 12.84 2.13 5.03
C LYS A 76 13.98 1.24 4.52
N LEU A 77 13.68 0.36 3.56
CA LEU A 77 14.65 -0.55 2.95
C LEU A 77 15.73 0.20 2.16
N ALA A 78 15.36 1.25 1.43
CA ALA A 78 16.31 2.07 0.66
C ALA A 78 17.31 2.81 1.56
N ARG A 79 16.91 3.16 2.77
CA ARG A 79 17.76 3.87 3.76
C ARG A 79 18.64 2.93 4.59
N THR A 80 18.36 1.64 4.56
CA THR A 80 19.05 0.64 5.36
C THR A 80 20.52 0.53 4.94
N LYS A 81 21.43 0.50 5.91
CA LYS A 81 22.88 0.39 5.65
C LYS A 81 23.38 -1.05 5.70
N ASP A 82 22.66 -1.93 6.40
CA ASP A 82 23.08 -3.30 6.64
C ASP A 82 21.96 -4.32 6.31
N LEU A 83 22.37 -5.53 5.90
CA LEU A 83 21.45 -6.58 5.51
C LEU A 83 20.63 -7.15 6.68
N ARG A 84 21.08 -6.94 7.92
CA ARG A 84 20.39 -7.45 9.11
C ARG A 84 19.17 -6.60 9.41
N GLU A 85 19.33 -5.29 9.40
CA GLU A 85 18.27 -4.29 9.49
C GLU A 85 17.27 -4.47 8.32
N ALA A 86 17.74 -4.81 7.12
CA ALA A 86 16.87 -5.13 5.99
C ALA A 86 15.99 -6.37 6.24
N PHE A 87 16.54 -7.40 6.90
CA PHE A 87 15.81 -8.61 7.24
C PHE A 87 14.79 -8.38 8.37
N GLU A 88 15.12 -7.53 9.33
CA GLU A 88 14.20 -7.07 10.37
C GLU A 88 13.02 -6.32 9.75
N LEU A 89 13.29 -5.38 8.83
CA LEU A 89 12.27 -4.65 8.09
C LEU A 89 11.34 -5.58 7.29
N GLN A 90 11.89 -6.60 6.63
CA GLN A 90 11.08 -7.60 5.91
C GLN A 90 10.14 -8.35 6.87
N SER A 91 10.63 -8.69 8.06
CA SER A 91 9.85 -9.40 9.08
C SER A 91 8.72 -8.51 9.62
N GLU A 92 9.00 -7.23 9.88
CA GLU A 92 7.99 -6.24 10.25
C GLU A 92 6.93 -6.04 9.17
N PHE A 93 7.35 -5.97 7.90
CA PHE A 93 6.43 -5.82 6.77
C PHE A 93 5.49 -7.01 6.65
N VAL A 94 6.00 -8.25 6.73
CA VAL A 94 5.12 -9.44 6.69
C VAL A 94 4.12 -9.41 7.85
N ARG A 95 4.55 -8.99 9.05
CA ARG A 95 3.67 -8.87 10.22
C ARG A 95 2.59 -7.82 10.02
N SER A 96 2.93 -6.65 9.48
CA SER A 96 1.96 -5.58 9.20
C SER A 96 0.96 -6.01 8.12
N GLN A 97 1.42 -6.69 7.07
CA GLN A 97 0.55 -7.23 6.03
C GLN A 97 -0.41 -8.29 6.59
N PHE A 98 0.05 -9.18 7.48
CA PHE A 98 -0.83 -10.13 8.18
C PHE A 98 -1.88 -9.44 9.05
N ALA A 99 -1.49 -8.41 9.79
CA ALA A 99 -2.42 -7.63 10.61
C ALA A 99 -3.47 -6.90 9.76
N ALA A 100 -3.06 -6.33 8.62
CA ALA A 100 -3.96 -5.70 7.66
C ALA A 100 -4.96 -6.71 7.06
N LEU A 101 -4.49 -7.89 6.66
CA LEU A 101 -5.36 -8.98 6.19
C LEU A 101 -6.35 -9.44 7.26
N GLN A 102 -5.90 -9.56 8.52
CA GLN A 102 -6.78 -9.94 9.62
C GLN A 102 -7.86 -8.87 9.89
N ALA A 103 -7.51 -7.60 9.80
CA ALA A 103 -8.46 -6.49 9.89
C ALA A 103 -9.47 -6.53 8.72
N GLN A 104 -8.99 -6.75 7.50
CA GLN A 104 -9.84 -6.86 6.32
C GLN A 104 -10.77 -8.09 6.40
N ALA A 105 -10.30 -9.22 6.92
CA ALA A 105 -11.12 -10.42 7.14
C ALA A 105 -12.22 -10.20 8.20
N LYS A 106 -11.94 -9.42 9.25
CA LYS A 106 -12.95 -9.01 10.23
C LYS A 106 -14.02 -8.12 9.61
N ASP A 107 -13.61 -7.17 8.76
CA ASP A 107 -14.53 -6.32 7.99
C ASP A 107 -15.46 -7.15 7.09
N PHE A 108 -14.92 -8.15 6.39
CA PHE A 108 -15.72 -9.07 5.59
C PHE A 108 -16.66 -9.94 6.45
N GLY A 109 -16.21 -10.41 7.61
CA GLY A 109 -17.04 -11.14 8.56
C GLY A 109 -18.20 -10.30 9.12
N ALA A 110 -17.95 -9.03 9.42
CA ALA A 110 -18.97 -8.09 9.87
C ALA A 110 -20.00 -7.78 8.76
N LEU A 111 -19.53 -7.58 7.51
CA LEU A 111 -20.40 -7.39 6.34
C LEU A 111 -21.24 -8.64 6.03
N ALA A 112 -20.67 -9.84 6.18
CA ALA A 112 -21.39 -11.10 5.99
C ALA A 112 -22.48 -11.29 7.06
N GLN A 113 -22.18 -11.01 8.33
CA GLN A 113 -23.18 -11.07 9.42
C GLN A 113 -24.30 -10.04 9.23
N GLN A 114 -23.99 -8.82 8.77
CA GLN A 114 -24.98 -7.78 8.54
C GLN A 114 -25.94 -8.11 7.38
N ASN A 115 -25.49 -8.86 6.37
CA ASN A 115 -26.33 -9.34 5.27
C ASN A 115 -27.12 -10.62 5.59
N VAL A 116 -26.68 -11.42 6.57
CA VAL A 116 -27.42 -12.60 7.07
C VAL A 116 -28.47 -12.22 8.11
N ALA A 117 -28.30 -11.08 8.79
CA ALA A 117 -29.25 -10.55 9.77
C ALA A 117 -30.33 -9.62 9.16
N ARG A 118 -30.41 -9.52 7.83
CA ARG A 118 -31.44 -8.79 7.10
C ARG A 118 -32.43 -9.72 6.43
#